data_AF-A0A392QR89-F1
#
_entry.id   AF-A0A392QR89-F1
#
_cell.length_a   1.000
_cell.length_b   1.000
_cell.length_c   1.000
_cell.angle_alpha   90.00
_cell.angle_beta   90.00
_cell.angle_gamma   90.00
#
_symmetry.space_group_name_H-M   'P 1'
#
loop_
_entity.id
_entity.type
_entity.pdbx_description
1 polymer ?
#
loop_
_entity_poly.entity_id
_entity_poly.type
_entity_poly.pdbx_seq_one_letter_code
_entity_poly.pdbx_strand_id
1 'polypeptide(L)'
;MIAARRRENEYFANTPEYRHLAPRMGSVHLGKVMSKHLETVIKSRIPGLQSLISKTIIELETELNRIGRPIAADTGGKLYVIMEICRTFDQIFKDRLDGMYV
;
A
#
# COMPACT_ATOMS: atom_id res chain seq x y z
N MET A 1 -30.08 0.70 26.12
CA MET A 1 -29.23 1.75 25.48
C MET A 1 -29.96 3.06 25.20
N ILE A 2 -31.13 3.05 24.54
CA ILE A 2 -31.88 4.28 24.20
C ILE A 2 -32.27 5.11 25.44
N ALA A 3 -32.73 4.44 26.51
CA ALA A 3 -33.09 5.12 27.76
C ALA A 3 -31.91 5.83 28.44
N ALA A 4 -30.69 5.30 28.32
CA ALA A 4 -29.48 5.92 28.86
C ALA A 4 -29.08 7.16 28.06
N ARG A 5 -29.12 7.08 26.72
CA ARG A 5 -28.88 8.24 25.83
C ARG A 5 -29.91 9.35 26.04
N ARG A 6 -31.17 8.99 26.27
CA ARG A 6 -32.22 9.98 26.56
C ARG A 6 -31.94 10.71 27.88
N ARG A 7 -31.62 9.96 28.95
CA ARG A 7 -31.22 10.55 30.24
C ARG A 7 -29.97 11.41 30.13
N GLU A 8 -28.98 10.99 29.36
CA GLU A 8 -27.76 11.75 29.07
C GLU A 8 -28.09 13.09 28.38
N ASN A 9 -28.92 13.08 27.34
CA ASN A 9 -29.36 14.28 26.65
C ASN A 9 -30.16 15.22 27.57
N GLU A 10 -31.10 14.68 28.34
CA GLU A 10 -31.89 15.46 29.31
C GLU A 10 -31.01 16.08 30.39
N TYR A 11 -30.01 15.33 30.89
CA TYR A 11 -29.04 15.85 31.87
C TYR A 11 -28.26 17.05 31.32
N PHE A 12 -27.68 16.94 30.13
CA PHE A 12 -26.91 18.04 29.54
C PHE A 12 -27.78 19.24 29.14
N ALA A 13 -29.04 19.03 28.74
CA ALA A 13 -29.96 20.12 28.39
C ALA A 13 -30.46 20.88 29.63
N ASN A 14 -30.72 20.19 30.73
CA ASN A 14 -31.39 20.75 31.89
C ASN A 14 -30.43 21.30 32.96
N THR A 15 -29.18 20.85 33.00
CA THR A 15 -28.17 21.33 33.96
C THR A 15 -27.65 22.72 33.55
N PRO A 16 -27.85 23.78 34.36
CA PRO A 16 -27.50 25.17 34.00
C PRO A 16 -26.05 25.34 33.54
N GLU A 17 -25.12 24.66 34.21
CA GLU A 17 -23.68 24.72 33.96
C GLU A 17 -23.31 24.11 32.61
N TYR A 18 -24.03 23.09 32.13
CA TYR A 18 -23.71 22.36 30.90
C TYR A 18 -24.63 22.67 29.73
N ARG A 19 -25.74 23.39 29.94
CA ARG A 19 -26.74 23.69 28.90
C ARG A 19 -26.13 24.32 27.65
N HIS A 20 -25.18 25.24 27.83
CA HIS A 20 -24.48 25.89 26.72
C HIS A 20 -23.57 24.95 25.92
N LEU A 21 -23.20 23.80 26.50
CA LEU A 21 -22.38 22.76 25.88
C LEU A 21 -23.20 21.58 25.37
N ALA A 22 -24.50 21.49 25.67
CA ALA A 22 -25.34 20.33 25.36
C ALA A 22 -25.22 19.81 23.91
N PRO A 23 -25.09 20.66 22.85
CA PRO A 23 -24.89 20.17 21.47
C PRO A 23 -23.54 19.47 21.23
N ARG A 24 -22.57 19.66 22.12
CA ARG A 24 -21.20 19.13 22.06
C ARG A 24 -20.91 18.07 23.12
N MET A 25 -21.95 17.59 23.81
CA MET A 25 -21.82 16.63 24.91
C MET A 25 -22.49 15.30 24.58
N GLY A 26 -22.18 14.31 25.42
CA GLY A 26 -22.78 12.98 25.38
C GLY A 26 -22.17 12.01 24.38
N SER A 27 -22.53 10.74 24.56
CA SER A 27 -22.02 9.61 23.80
C SER A 27 -22.25 9.71 22.29
N VAL A 28 -23.34 10.34 21.85
CA VAL A 28 -23.65 10.55 20.42
C VAL A 28 -22.67 11.54 19.79
N HIS A 29 -22.40 12.66 20.47
CA HIS A 29 -21.42 13.64 20.00
C HIS A 29 -20.01 13.02 19.96
N LEU A 30 -19.62 12.32 21.03
CA LEU A 30 -18.33 11.63 21.10
C LEU A 30 -18.17 10.63 19.95
N GLY A 31 -19.17 9.78 19.70
CA GLY A 31 -19.14 8.83 18.59
C GLY A 31 -18.94 9.52 17.23
N LYS A 32 -19.63 10.63 16.98
CA LYS A 32 -19.45 11.42 15.75
C LYS A 32 -18.03 11.99 15.62
N VAL A 33 -17.48 12.54 16.71
CA VAL A 33 -16.12 13.11 16.73
C VAL A 33 -15.08 12.02 16.51
N MET A 34 -15.22 10.86 17.18
CA MET A 34 -14.31 9.74 17.00
C MET A 34 -14.36 9.19 15.58
N SER A 35 -15.54 9.03 14.98
CA SER A 35 -15.66 8.59 13.58
C SER A 35 -15.00 9.58 12.63
N LYS A 36 -15.20 10.89 12.81
CA LYS A 36 -14.55 11.93 11.98
C LYS A 36 -13.02 11.90 12.14
N HIS A 37 -12.53 11.72 13.37
CA HIS A 37 -11.11 11.62 13.63
C HIS A 37 -10.50 10.38 12.96
N LEU A 38 -11.14 9.22 13.10
CA LEU A 38 -10.71 7.98 12.46
C LEU A 38 -10.66 8.12 10.94
N GLU A 39 -11.71 8.68 10.33
CA GLU A 39 -11.74 8.95 8.88
C GLU A 39 -10.58 9.83 8.44
N THR A 40 -10.28 10.89 9.21
CA THR A 40 -9.16 11.80 8.94
C THR A 40 -7.82 11.07 8.99
N VAL A 41 -7.60 10.26 10.03
CA VAL A 41 -6.38 9.47 10.19
C VAL A 41 -6.23 8.47 9.04
N ILE A 42 -7.29 7.73 8.69
CA ILE A 42 -7.27 6.79 7.56
C ILE A 42 -6.89 7.52 6.28
N LYS A 43 -7.56 8.64 5.96
CA LYS A 43 -7.27 9.44 4.77
C LYS A 43 -5.83 9.95 4.74
N SER A 44 -5.29 10.40 5.86
CA SER A 44 -3.89 10.87 5.94
C SER A 44 -2.86 9.75 5.74
N ARG A 45 -3.21 8.49 6.00
CA ARG A 45 -2.30 7.34 5.85
C ARG A 45 -2.30 6.76 4.44
N ILE A 46 -3.38 6.93 3.68
CA ILE A 46 -3.52 6.39 2.31
C ILE A 46 -2.35 6.79 1.39
N PRO A 47 -1.91 8.06 1.30
CA PRO A 47 -0.79 8.42 0.41
C PRO A 47 0.52 7.74 0.80
N GLY A 48 0.79 7.59 2.10
CA GLY A 48 1.97 6.87 2.59
C GLY A 48 1.95 5.39 2.24
N LEU A 49 0.77 4.74 2.36
CA LEU A 49 0.58 3.36 1.94
C LEU A 49 0.75 3.19 0.42
N GLN A 50 0.20 4.11 -0.37
CA GLN A 50 0.38 4.10 -1.83
C GLN A 50 1.86 4.22 -2.20
N SER A 51 2.60 5.15 -1.59
CA SER A 51 4.03 5.31 -1.81
C SER A 51 4.83 4.06 -1.42
N LEU A 52 4.49 3.43 -0.29
CA LEU A 52 5.14 2.19 0.14
C LEU A 52 4.90 1.06 -0.86
N ILE A 53 3.65 0.85 -1.29
CA ILE A 53 3.29 -0.19 -2.27
C ILE A 53 4.04 0.04 -3.59
N SER A 54 4.01 1.27 -4.14
CA SER A 54 4.70 1.58 -5.39
C SER A 54 6.21 1.36 -5.28
N LYS A 55 6.83 1.75 -4.15
CA LYS A 55 8.25 1.51 -3.91
C LYS A 55 8.57 0.02 -3.86
N THR A 56 7.78 -0.76 -3.11
CA THR A 56 7.97 -2.21 -3.00
C THR A 56 7.81 -2.91 -4.35
N ILE A 57 6.85 -2.48 -5.19
CA ILE A 57 6.71 -3.01 -6.56
C ILE A 57 7.99 -2.78 -7.36
N ILE A 58 8.52 -1.55 -7.38
CA ILE A 58 9.74 -1.22 -8.13
C ILE A 58 10.93 -2.04 -7.62
N GLU A 59 11.07 -2.20 -6.29
CA GLU A 59 12.14 -3.00 -5.69
C GLU A 59 12.05 -4.47 -6.12
N LEU A 60 10.85 -5.06 -6.05
CA LEU A 60 10.60 -6.45 -6.46
C LEU A 60 10.82 -6.66 -7.97
N GLU A 61 10.37 -5.72 -8.81
CA GLU A 61 10.60 -5.77 -10.27
C GLU A 61 12.10 -5.65 -10.60
N THR A 62 12.83 -4.79 -9.88
CA THR A 62 14.28 -4.64 -10.03
C THR A 62 15.01 -5.92 -9.63
N GLU A 63 14.60 -6.56 -8.54
CA GLU A 63 15.16 -7.83 -8.09
C GLU A 63 14.85 -8.96 -9.10
N LEU A 64 13.61 -9.05 -9.58
CA LEU A 64 13.20 -10.03 -10.58
C LEU A 64 14.00 -9.89 -11.87
N ASN A 65 14.23 -8.65 -12.33
CA ASN A 65 15.06 -8.37 -13.51
C ASN A 65 16.51 -8.84 -13.33
N ARG A 66 17.05 -8.82 -12.10
CA ARG A 66 18.40 -9.34 -11.80
C ARG A 66 18.44 -10.86 -11.76
N ILE A 67 17.40 -11.50 -11.24
CA ILE A 67 17.28 -12.97 -11.21
C ILE A 67 17.13 -13.54 -12.62
N GLY A 68 16.45 -12.80 -13.51
CA GLY A 68 16.24 -13.17 -14.88
C GLY A 68 14.89 -13.86 -15.11
N ARG A 69 14.70 -14.40 -16.31
CA ARG A 69 13.41 -14.96 -16.73
C ARG A 69 13.21 -16.36 -16.16
N PRO A 70 11.95 -16.75 -15.86
CA PRO A 70 11.63 -18.12 -15.50
C PRO A 70 12.12 -19.11 -16.56
N ILE A 71 12.77 -20.18 -16.11
CA ILE A 71 13.21 -21.28 -16.96
C ILE A 71 12.17 -22.40 -16.83
N ALA A 72 11.72 -22.97 -17.95
CA ALA A 72 10.78 -24.09 -17.88
C ALA A 72 11.44 -25.30 -17.19
N ALA A 73 10.65 -26.03 -16.40
CA ALA A 73 11.17 -27.07 -15.53
C ALA A 73 11.62 -28.33 -16.28
N ASP A 74 11.06 -28.56 -17.47
CA ASP A 74 11.34 -29.70 -18.32
C ASP A 74 12.72 -29.59 -19.00
N THR A 75 13.25 -30.74 -19.41
CA THR A 75 14.59 -30.83 -20.04
C THR A 75 14.66 -30.01 -21.33
N GLY A 76 13.58 -29.96 -22.11
CA GLY A 76 13.54 -29.21 -23.37
C GLY A 76 13.69 -27.72 -23.16
N GLY A 77 12.94 -27.15 -22.21
CA GLY A 77 13.07 -25.74 -21.86
C GLY A 77 14.42 -25.36 -21.26
N LYS A 78 15.02 -26.22 -20.44
CA LYS A 78 16.40 -26.00 -19.93
C LYS A 78 17.43 -25.98 -21.06
N LEU A 79 17.34 -26.92 -22.01
CA LEU A 79 18.22 -26.96 -23.20
C LEU A 79 18.05 -25.71 -24.06
N TYR A 80 16.82 -25.24 -24.24
CA TYR A 80 16.53 -24.01 -24.97
C TYR A 80 17.24 -22.80 -24.34
N VAL A 81 17.16 -22.64 -23.02
CA VAL A 81 17.82 -21.54 -22.31
C VAL A 81 19.34 -21.62 -22.42
N ILE A 82 19.94 -22.82 -22.32
CA ILE A 82 21.38 -23.00 -22.53
C ILE A 82 21.78 -22.55 -23.94
N MET A 83 21.00 -22.93 -24.97
CA MET A 83 21.27 -22.50 -26.34
C MET A 83 21.15 -20.98 -26.51
N GLU A 84 20.16 -20.34 -25.87
CA GLU A 84 19.99 -18.89 -25.90
C GLU A 84 21.21 -18.19 -25.29
N ILE A 85 21.67 -18.65 -24.12
CA ILE A 85 22.88 -18.13 -23.45
C ILE A 85 24.10 -18.24 -24.36
N CYS A 86 24.31 -19.41 -24.98
CA CYS A 86 25.44 -19.61 -25.91
C CYS A 86 25.39 -18.65 -27.11
N ARG A 87 24.19 -18.42 -27.67
CA ARG A 87 24.00 -17.48 -28.79
C ARG A 87 24.26 -16.04 -28.38
N THR A 88 23.75 -15.60 -27.23
CA THR A 88 23.99 -14.26 -26.71
C THR A 88 25.48 -14.03 -26.46
N PHE A 89 26.18 -15.01 -25.89
CA PHE A 89 27.62 -14.94 -25.70
C PHE A 89 28.38 -14.80 -27.03
N ASP A 90 28.07 -15.65 -28.02
CA ASP A 90 28.70 -15.60 -29.35
C ASP A 90 28.51 -14.24 -30.03
N GLN A 91 27.30 -13.65 -29.93
CA GLN A 91 27.03 -12.31 -30.46
C GLN A 91 27.85 -11.24 -29.74
N ILE A 92 27.84 -11.22 -28.40
CA ILE A 92 28.61 -10.23 -27.62
C ILE A 92 30.11 -10.34 -27.93
N PHE A 93 30.62 -11.57 -28.08
CA PHE A 93 32.02 -11.80 -28.39
C PHE A 93 32.39 -11.27 -29.78
N LYS A 94 31.54 -11.51 -30.79
CA LYS A 94 31.70 -10.96 -32.15
C LYS A 94 31.65 -9.43 -32.16
N ASP A 95 30.65 -8.83 -31.50
CA ASP A 95 30.51 -7.37 -31.41
C ASP A 95 31.77 -6.72 -30.80
N ARG A 96 32.41 -7.40 -29.84
CA ARG A 96 33.68 -6.94 -29.25
C ARG A 96 34.87 -7.07 -30.20
N LEU A 97 34.94 -8.12 -31.01
CA LEU A 97 36.00 -8.30 -32.00
C LEU A 97 35.87 -7.29 -33.14
N ASP A 98 34.65 -6.97 -33.55
CA ASP A 98 34.34 -6.03 -34.63
C ASP A 98 34.45 -4.55 -34.19
N GLY A 99 34.77 -4.29 -32.92
CA GLY A 99 34.94 -2.95 -32.38
C GLY A 99 33.62 -2.15 -32.29
N MET A 100 32.47 -2.83 -32.30
CA MET A 100 31.15 -2.21 -32.34
C MET A 100 30.57 -1.79 -30.98
N TYR A 101 31.37 -1.84 -29.91
CA TYR A 101 30.94 -1.37 -28.60
C TYR A 101 31.20 0.14 -28.47
N VAL A 102 30.14 0.95 -28.37
CA VAL A 102 30.16 2.31 -27.82
C VAL A 102 29.93 2.23 -26.32
#